data_AF-A0AAD6UR08-F1
#
_entry.id   AF-A0AAD6UR08-F1
#
_cell.length_a   1.000
_cell.length_b   1.000
_cell.length_c   1.000
_cell.angle_alpha   90.00
_cell.angle_beta   90.00
_cell.angle_gamma   90.00
#
_symmetry.space_group_name_H-M   'P 1'
#
loop_
_entity.id
_entity.type
_entity.pdbx_description
1 polymer ?
#
loop_
_entity_poly.entity_id
_entity_poly.type
_entity_poly.pdbx_seq_one_letter_code
_entity_poly.pdbx_strand_id
1 'polypeptide(L)'
;LGPLVRAGKFESHIGSFHRTGHSRRCQVRNLPKYVRGAGSEGYEQNEAFFSKSNALAGRTRYASVFHRQQAITTYLQHTDRATTYAALSQLLVTKYYRALETLATEPALKLAMRGLGVTDRSTFDSWLEAEREYLESLEKEPEEETLAMEYYQKLAASLRSETFAPTSYEPNLAEAEKATRKREAERRHAFELEAKSLEAVMYLESRLGVVNRWKPGEPEWLEAQALVGKRRYQRALDTLEGLIVGRLFELWRMNLSDTGYKLRKHIAKALQARSKAIRTALDAYNIAAAALDPPRPQLSWDVVVHYGFLAEFDLLRFSRRDVRAEPWAKGPGRAAMDQHFELLGAKDEIRKLDVEIQRFVTFMKDDEAILRYHEQRLRREGSVELAHQVWLYGRETTRFNAGHRRRLANLAKAP
;
A
#
# COMPACT_ATOMS: atom_id res chain seq x y z
N LEU A 1 -12.01 2.69 -21.14
CA LEU A 1 -10.78 2.96 -20.34
C LEU A 1 -9.84 1.76 -20.26
N GLY A 2 -10.28 0.55 -19.89
CA GLY A 2 -9.39 -0.61 -19.72
C GLY A 2 -8.39 -0.91 -20.86
N PRO A 3 -8.80 -0.91 -22.15
CA PRO A 3 -7.86 -1.07 -23.27
C PRO A 3 -6.83 0.07 -23.38
N LEU A 4 -7.23 1.32 -23.12
CA LEU A 4 -6.36 2.49 -23.14
C LEU A 4 -5.36 2.49 -21.99
N VAL A 5 -5.78 2.05 -20.80
CA VAL A 5 -4.93 1.88 -19.61
C VAL A 5 -3.83 0.84 -19.90
N ARG A 6 -4.19 -0.29 -20.52
CA ARG A 6 -3.23 -1.32 -20.95
C ARG A 6 -2.29 -0.83 -22.04
N ALA A 7 -2.82 -0.15 -23.06
CA ALA A 7 -2.01 0.41 -24.14
C ALA A 7 -1.02 1.48 -23.64
N GLY A 8 -1.44 2.30 -22.68
CA GLY A 8 -0.62 3.33 -22.04
C GLY A 8 0.34 2.82 -20.97
N LYS A 9 0.37 1.49 -20.71
CA LYS A 9 1.18 0.87 -19.64
C LYS A 9 1.03 1.59 -18.30
N PHE A 10 -0.20 1.95 -17.95
CA PHE A 10 -0.47 2.68 -16.72
C PHE A 10 -0.17 1.81 -15.50
N GLU A 11 0.62 2.36 -14.57
CA GLU A 11 0.92 1.75 -13.27
C GLU A 11 0.40 2.65 -12.15
N SER A 12 -0.24 2.04 -11.15
CA SER A 12 -0.72 2.74 -9.96
C SER A 12 0.33 2.67 -8.86
N HIS A 13 0.71 3.82 -8.30
CA HIS A 13 1.65 3.91 -7.19
C HIS A 13 0.95 4.34 -5.89
N ILE A 14 1.58 4.00 -4.77
CA ILE A 14 1.10 4.38 -3.44
C ILE A 14 1.82 5.65 -3.00
N GLY A 15 1.07 6.63 -2.50
CA GLY A 15 1.66 7.81 -1.88
C GLY A 15 2.63 7.45 -0.75
N SER A 16 3.80 8.09 -0.71
CA SER A 16 4.84 7.81 0.28
C SER A 16 4.39 7.98 1.74
N PHE A 17 3.41 8.84 2.00
CA PHE A 17 2.79 9.09 3.30
C PHE A 17 1.83 7.95 3.70
N HIS A 18 1.08 7.43 2.73
CA HIS A 18 0.14 6.33 2.96
C HIS A 18 0.80 4.97 3.16
N ARG A 19 2.10 4.84 2.85
CA ARG A 19 2.91 3.63 3.02
C ARG A 19 2.56 2.79 4.25
N THR A 20 2.44 3.43 5.42
CA THR A 20 2.15 2.73 6.69
C THR A 20 0.77 2.07 6.72
N GLY A 21 -0.18 2.55 5.92
CA GLY A 21 -1.49 1.93 5.76
C GLY A 21 -1.49 0.68 4.88
N HIS A 22 -0.42 0.42 4.12
CA HIS A 22 -0.33 -0.71 3.21
C HIS A 22 0.55 -1.83 3.78
N SER A 23 0.25 -3.09 3.42
CA SER A 23 1.10 -4.24 3.75
C SER A 23 2.47 -4.14 3.07
N ARG A 24 3.51 -4.74 3.66
CA ARG A 24 4.86 -4.72 3.06
C ARG A 24 4.87 -5.26 1.63
N ARG A 25 4.08 -6.31 1.34
CA ARG A 25 3.90 -6.86 -0.01
C ARG A 25 3.47 -5.80 -1.03
N CYS A 26 2.49 -4.97 -0.64
CA CYS A 26 2.01 -3.88 -1.47
C CYS A 26 3.07 -2.76 -1.59
N GLN A 27 3.83 -2.53 -0.52
CA GLN A 27 4.87 -1.50 -0.47
C GLN A 27 6.06 -1.82 -1.40
N VAL A 28 6.58 -3.04 -1.40
CA VAL A 28 7.74 -3.41 -2.24
C VAL A 28 7.46 -3.27 -3.74
N ARG A 29 6.19 -3.38 -4.13
CA ARG A 29 5.75 -3.26 -5.53
C ARG A 29 5.43 -1.84 -5.96
N ASN A 30 4.72 -1.09 -5.10
CA ASN A 30 4.04 0.13 -5.54
C ASN A 30 4.57 1.41 -4.86
N LEU A 31 5.55 1.31 -3.95
CA LEU A 31 6.15 2.52 -3.39
C LEU A 31 7.07 3.22 -4.40
N PRO A 32 7.00 4.56 -4.49
CA PRO A 32 7.84 5.36 -5.38
C PRO A 32 9.33 5.10 -5.19
N LYS A 33 9.74 4.82 -3.94
CA LYS A 33 11.11 4.47 -3.58
C LYS A 33 11.69 3.31 -4.43
N TYR A 34 10.86 2.35 -4.80
CA TYR A 34 11.28 1.16 -5.53
C TYR A 34 10.95 1.24 -7.03
N VAL A 35 10.40 2.37 -7.50
CA VAL A 35 10.00 2.57 -8.89
C VAL A 35 11.05 3.44 -9.59
N ARG A 36 11.68 2.89 -10.62
CA ARG A 36 12.66 3.63 -11.44
C ARG A 36 11.99 4.83 -12.10
N GLY A 37 12.66 5.98 -12.09
CA GLY A 37 12.16 7.22 -12.67
C GLY A 37 11.16 8.00 -11.81
N ALA A 38 10.69 7.44 -10.69
CA ALA A 38 9.86 8.19 -9.75
C ALA A 38 10.64 9.31 -9.03
N GLY A 39 11.97 9.15 -8.91
CA GLY A 39 12.83 10.08 -8.22
C GLY A 39 12.62 10.07 -6.71
N SER A 40 12.62 11.24 -6.11
CA SER A 40 12.31 11.44 -4.68
C SER A 40 10.83 11.81 -4.46
N GLU A 41 9.99 11.61 -5.46
CA GLU A 41 8.61 12.09 -5.46
C GLU A 41 7.73 11.30 -4.49
N GLY A 42 6.95 12.04 -3.69
CA GLY A 42 6.07 11.45 -2.69
C GLY A 42 4.69 11.07 -3.25
N TYR A 43 4.28 11.69 -4.37
CA TYR A 43 2.93 11.64 -4.96
C TYR A 43 1.80 12.02 -4.00
N GLU A 44 2.02 13.03 -3.14
CA GLU A 44 1.06 13.50 -2.11
C GLU A 44 0.46 14.89 -2.40
N GLN A 45 0.79 15.50 -3.54
CA GLN A 45 0.42 16.89 -3.84
C GLN A 45 -1.10 17.12 -3.82
N ASN A 46 -1.86 16.14 -4.29
CA ASN A 46 -3.32 16.23 -4.36
C ASN A 46 -3.94 16.34 -2.97
N GLU A 47 -3.50 15.54 -2.01
CA GLU A 47 -4.03 15.61 -0.64
C GLU A 47 -3.74 16.98 -0.01
N ALA A 48 -2.52 17.50 -0.17
CA ALA A 48 -2.14 18.82 0.34
C ALA A 48 -2.98 19.94 -0.30
N PHE A 49 -3.24 19.86 -1.61
CA PHE A 49 -4.07 20.82 -2.33
C PHE A 49 -5.52 20.79 -1.84
N PHE A 50 -6.16 19.61 -1.82
CA PHE A 50 -7.55 19.49 -1.38
C PHE A 50 -7.71 19.85 0.10
N SER A 51 -6.75 19.50 0.94
CA SER A 51 -6.73 19.89 2.36
C SER A 51 -6.77 21.41 2.53
N LYS A 52 -5.96 22.17 1.78
CA LYS A 52 -5.97 23.64 1.79
C LYS A 52 -7.26 24.21 1.19
N SER A 53 -7.84 23.53 0.20
CA SER A 53 -9.08 23.96 -0.45
C SER A 53 -10.29 23.95 0.50
N ASN A 54 -10.22 23.21 1.62
CA ASN A 54 -11.26 23.22 2.65
C ASN A 54 -11.51 24.61 3.26
N ALA A 55 -10.57 25.56 3.14
CA ALA A 55 -10.78 26.95 3.52
C ALA A 55 -11.96 27.61 2.75
N LEU A 56 -12.31 27.09 1.56
CA LEU A 56 -13.47 27.53 0.79
C LEU A 56 -14.81 27.08 1.39
N ALA A 57 -14.83 26.01 2.18
CA ALA A 57 -16.07 25.33 2.57
C ALA A 57 -17.08 26.29 3.23
N GLY A 58 -16.60 27.17 4.13
CA GLY A 58 -17.46 28.16 4.79
C GLY A 58 -18.10 29.15 3.81
N ARG A 59 -17.34 29.61 2.81
CA ARG A 59 -17.80 30.58 1.81
C ARG A 59 -18.72 29.94 0.76
N THR A 60 -18.53 28.65 0.45
CA THR A 60 -19.28 27.97 -0.60
C THR A 60 -20.57 27.30 -0.11
N ARG A 61 -20.69 27.00 1.19
CA ARG A 61 -21.78 26.18 1.76
C ARG A 61 -23.18 26.74 1.50
N TYR A 62 -23.35 28.05 1.62
CA TYR A 62 -24.64 28.74 1.44
C TYR A 62 -24.64 29.69 0.24
N ALA A 63 -23.60 29.65 -0.58
CA ALA A 63 -23.50 30.48 -1.78
C ALA A 63 -24.39 29.96 -2.90
N SER A 64 -24.97 30.90 -3.67
CA SER A 64 -25.59 30.58 -4.95
C SER A 64 -24.57 29.93 -5.91
N VAL A 65 -25.07 29.27 -6.95
CA VAL A 65 -24.21 28.55 -7.93
C VAL A 65 -23.13 29.48 -8.50
N PHE A 66 -23.51 30.69 -8.89
CA PHE A 66 -22.59 31.70 -9.42
C PHE A 66 -21.48 32.06 -8.41
N HIS A 67 -21.84 32.44 -7.18
CA HIS A 67 -20.86 32.84 -6.17
C HIS A 67 -19.96 31.68 -5.73
N ARG A 68 -20.48 30.45 -5.77
CA ARG A 68 -19.68 29.25 -5.51
C ARG A 68 -18.61 29.05 -6.59
N GLN A 69 -19.01 29.11 -7.86
CA GLN A 69 -18.08 28.99 -8.98
C GLN A 69 -17.04 30.12 -8.97
N GLN A 70 -17.47 31.35 -8.70
CA GLN A 70 -16.58 32.50 -8.56
C GLN A 70 -15.56 32.28 -7.43
N ALA A 71 -16.02 31.89 -6.22
CA ALA A 71 -15.14 31.66 -5.08
C ALA A 71 -14.10 30.56 -5.35
N ILE A 72 -14.52 29.45 -5.97
CA ILE A 72 -13.61 28.36 -6.36
C ILE A 72 -12.60 28.86 -7.38
N THR A 73 -13.05 29.52 -8.45
CA THR A 73 -12.17 30.02 -9.53
C THR A 73 -11.14 31.01 -9.00
N THR A 74 -11.58 31.99 -8.19
CA THR A 74 -10.68 32.98 -7.58
C THR A 74 -9.67 32.33 -6.64
N TYR A 75 -10.09 31.31 -5.86
CA TYR A 75 -9.16 30.57 -5.02
C TYR A 75 -8.11 29.82 -5.83
N LEU A 76 -8.50 29.17 -6.92
CA LEU A 76 -7.57 28.46 -7.80
C LEU A 76 -6.58 29.44 -8.44
N GLN A 77 -7.06 30.54 -9.00
CA GLN A 77 -6.22 31.59 -9.59
C GLN A 77 -5.23 32.18 -8.59
N HIS A 78 -5.69 32.47 -7.36
CA HIS A 78 -4.82 32.97 -6.30
C HIS A 78 -3.79 31.92 -5.85
N THR A 79 -4.22 30.67 -5.68
CA THR A 79 -3.34 29.57 -5.26
C THR A 79 -2.28 29.27 -6.31
N ASP A 80 -2.64 29.29 -7.59
CA ASP A 80 -1.71 29.10 -8.69
C ASP A 80 -0.65 30.21 -8.70
N ARG A 81 -1.06 31.47 -8.73
CA ARG A 81 -0.13 32.61 -8.84
C ARG A 81 0.64 32.90 -7.55
N ALA A 82 -0.09 33.18 -6.47
CA ALA A 82 0.50 33.73 -5.25
C ALA A 82 1.15 32.67 -4.35
N THR A 83 0.78 31.40 -4.52
CA THR A 83 1.32 30.31 -3.70
C THR A 83 2.21 29.38 -4.51
N THR A 84 1.69 28.78 -5.58
CA THR A 84 2.35 27.70 -6.31
C THR A 84 3.50 28.23 -7.15
N TYR A 85 3.21 29.18 -8.04
CA TYR A 85 4.20 29.82 -8.91
C TYR A 85 5.28 30.52 -8.09
N ALA A 86 4.89 31.36 -7.14
CA ALA A 86 5.81 32.08 -6.25
C ALA A 86 6.79 31.16 -5.49
N ALA A 87 6.37 29.95 -5.12
CA ALA A 87 7.18 28.96 -4.41
C ALA A 87 7.95 28.02 -5.35
N LEU A 88 7.67 28.00 -6.66
CA LEU A 88 8.14 26.95 -7.57
C LEU A 88 9.68 26.85 -7.63
N SER A 89 10.37 27.98 -7.83
CA SER A 89 11.85 28.01 -7.75
C SER A 89 12.40 27.51 -6.41
N GLN A 90 11.74 27.81 -5.29
CA GLN A 90 12.19 27.38 -3.98
C GLN A 90 12.02 25.86 -3.84
N LEU A 91 10.89 25.33 -4.31
CA LEU A 91 10.63 23.89 -4.35
C LEU A 91 11.70 23.17 -5.18
N LEU A 92 11.98 23.64 -6.40
CA LEU A 92 12.99 23.05 -7.29
C LEU A 92 14.37 23.06 -6.64
N VAL A 93 14.81 24.20 -6.10
CA VAL A 93 16.11 24.35 -5.44
C VAL A 93 16.22 23.48 -4.19
N THR A 94 15.19 23.46 -3.33
CA THR A 94 15.17 22.62 -2.14
C THR A 94 15.25 21.13 -2.51
N LYS A 95 14.50 20.69 -3.54
CA LYS A 95 14.57 19.31 -4.02
C LYS A 95 15.97 18.98 -4.56
N TYR A 96 16.60 19.90 -5.30
CA TYR A 96 17.93 19.70 -5.84
C TYR A 96 18.97 19.50 -4.73
N TYR A 97 18.99 20.39 -3.72
CA TYR A 97 19.92 20.24 -2.59
C TYR A 97 19.68 18.96 -1.80
N ARG A 98 18.42 18.57 -1.54
CA ARG A 98 18.11 17.29 -0.87
C ARG A 98 18.62 16.08 -1.66
N ALA A 99 18.52 16.12 -2.98
CA ALA A 99 19.07 15.07 -3.83
C ALA A 99 20.61 15.04 -3.73
N LEU A 100 21.29 16.20 -3.76
CA LEU A 100 22.74 16.27 -3.53
C LEU A 100 23.16 15.75 -2.15
N GLU A 101 22.46 16.14 -1.09
CA GLU A 101 22.68 15.63 0.28
C GLU A 101 22.55 14.12 0.35
N THR A 102 21.54 13.56 -0.34
CA THR A 102 21.34 12.11 -0.43
C THR A 102 22.50 11.45 -1.17
N LEU A 103 22.93 12.01 -2.30
CA LEU A 103 24.07 11.50 -3.07
C LEU A 103 25.39 11.54 -2.28
N ALA A 104 25.56 12.55 -1.41
CA ALA A 104 26.71 12.65 -0.52
C ALA A 104 26.81 11.50 0.49
N THR A 105 25.73 10.73 0.71
CA THR A 105 25.76 9.53 1.57
C THR A 105 26.34 8.29 0.88
N GLU A 106 26.67 8.34 -0.43
CA GLU A 106 27.20 7.20 -1.18
C GLU A 106 28.43 6.52 -0.53
N PRO A 107 29.40 7.23 0.08
CA PRO A 107 30.52 6.61 0.79
C PRO A 107 30.08 5.72 1.96
N ALA A 108 29.02 6.11 2.68
CA ALA A 108 28.48 5.32 3.78
C ALA A 108 27.87 3.99 3.28
N LEU A 109 27.18 4.01 2.13
CA LEU A 109 26.73 2.77 1.48
C LEU A 109 27.90 1.88 1.10
N LYS A 110 28.97 2.44 0.51
CA LYS A 110 30.17 1.66 0.14
C LYS A 110 30.82 1.00 1.36
N LEU A 111 30.83 1.67 2.52
CA LEU A 111 31.31 1.09 3.77
C LEU A 111 30.40 -0.05 4.25
N ALA A 112 29.08 0.15 4.22
CA ALA A 112 28.11 -0.89 4.58
C ALA A 112 28.22 -2.12 3.66
N MET A 113 28.38 -1.91 2.35
CA MET A 113 28.61 -2.97 1.37
C MET A 113 29.84 -3.82 1.71
N ARG A 114 30.96 -3.19 2.07
CA ARG A 114 32.17 -3.91 2.53
C ARG A 114 31.89 -4.74 3.78
N GLY A 115 31.18 -4.18 4.76
CA GLY A 115 30.82 -4.91 5.99
C GLY A 115 29.88 -6.08 5.76
N LEU A 116 29.06 -6.03 4.70
CA LEU A 116 28.13 -7.08 4.30
C LEU A 116 28.71 -8.08 3.29
N GLY A 117 29.94 -7.87 2.81
CA GLY A 117 30.53 -8.69 1.74
C GLY A 117 29.86 -8.49 0.37
N VAL A 118 29.15 -7.39 0.16
CA VAL A 118 28.48 -7.08 -1.11
C VAL A 118 29.43 -6.30 -2.02
N THR A 119 29.72 -6.84 -3.21
CA THR A 119 30.59 -6.21 -4.20
C THR A 119 29.79 -5.42 -5.24
N ASP A 120 28.69 -5.99 -5.72
CA ASP A 120 27.81 -5.39 -6.74
C ASP A 120 26.51 -4.84 -6.15
N ARG A 121 26.10 -3.65 -6.60
CA ARG A 121 24.85 -3.01 -6.21
C ARG A 121 23.62 -3.75 -6.75
N SER A 122 23.73 -4.47 -7.87
CA SER A 122 22.61 -5.27 -8.42
C SER A 122 22.09 -6.32 -7.42
N THR A 123 22.93 -6.70 -6.46
CA THR A 123 22.55 -7.53 -5.31
C THR A 123 21.34 -6.96 -4.57
N PHE A 124 21.23 -5.62 -4.43
CA PHE A 124 20.09 -5.00 -3.76
C PHE A 124 18.79 -5.11 -4.56
N ASP A 125 18.84 -5.08 -5.89
CA ASP A 125 17.68 -5.37 -6.74
C ASP A 125 17.24 -6.83 -6.54
N SER A 126 18.19 -7.78 -6.50
CA SER A 126 17.89 -9.19 -6.26
C SER A 126 17.31 -9.44 -4.86
N TRP A 127 17.74 -8.67 -3.86
CA TRP A 127 17.21 -8.74 -2.49
C TRP A 127 15.78 -8.23 -2.41
N LEU A 128 15.46 -7.14 -3.11
CA LEU A 128 14.09 -6.63 -3.18
C LEU A 128 13.17 -7.63 -3.89
N GLU A 129 13.67 -8.27 -4.95
CA GLU A 129 12.95 -9.32 -5.67
C GLU A 129 12.71 -10.55 -4.79
N ALA A 130 13.74 -11.04 -4.10
CA ALA A 130 13.62 -12.16 -3.17
C ALA A 130 12.64 -11.87 -2.01
N GLU A 131 12.65 -10.63 -1.48
CA GLU A 131 11.65 -10.18 -0.51
C GLU A 131 10.23 -10.22 -1.10
N ARG A 132 10.06 -9.79 -2.36
CA ARG A 132 8.77 -9.82 -3.06
C ARG A 132 8.27 -11.24 -3.26
N GLU A 133 9.08 -12.12 -3.85
CA GLU A 133 8.73 -13.51 -4.11
C GLU A 133 8.34 -14.23 -2.83
N TYR A 134 9.08 -14.00 -1.74
CA TYR A 134 8.75 -14.54 -0.43
C TYR A 134 7.37 -14.05 0.04
N LEU A 135 7.12 -12.74 0.02
CA LEU A 135 5.83 -12.17 0.45
C LEU A 135 4.65 -12.60 -0.42
N GLU A 136 4.87 -12.90 -1.70
CA GLU A 136 3.87 -13.46 -2.61
C GLU A 136 3.64 -14.96 -2.37
N SER A 137 4.69 -15.70 -2.01
CA SER A 137 4.57 -17.13 -1.68
C SER A 137 3.68 -17.40 -0.47
N LEU A 138 3.60 -16.44 0.48
CA LEU A 138 2.68 -16.50 1.62
C LEU A 138 1.20 -16.43 1.21
N GLU A 139 0.88 -16.03 -0.03
CA GLU A 139 -0.49 -15.98 -0.55
C GLU A 139 -0.87 -17.23 -1.37
N LYS A 140 0.11 -17.96 -1.92
CA LYS A 140 -0.12 -19.06 -2.86
C LYS A 140 -0.30 -20.40 -2.13
N GLU A 141 -1.27 -21.18 -2.59
CA GLU A 141 -1.49 -22.56 -2.13
C GLU A 141 -0.91 -23.56 -3.14
N PRO A 142 -0.39 -24.73 -2.70
CA PRO A 142 -0.05 -25.82 -3.61
C PRO A 142 -1.30 -26.42 -4.27
N GLU A 143 -1.25 -26.70 -5.57
CA GLU A 143 -2.42 -27.14 -6.36
C GLU A 143 -2.86 -28.59 -6.07
N GLU A 144 -1.92 -29.50 -5.77
CA GLU A 144 -2.17 -30.95 -5.78
C GLU A 144 -3.01 -31.45 -4.58
N GLU A 145 -3.11 -30.68 -3.49
CA GLU A 145 -3.84 -31.07 -2.26
C GLU A 145 -5.31 -30.58 -2.25
N THR A 146 -5.78 -29.80 -3.23
CA THR A 146 -7.04 -29.04 -3.10
C THR A 146 -8.32 -29.86 -3.22
N LEU A 147 -8.43 -30.78 -4.19
CA LEU A 147 -9.70 -31.47 -4.49
C LEU A 147 -10.12 -32.48 -3.42
N ALA A 148 -9.20 -33.31 -2.93
CA ALA A 148 -9.46 -34.28 -1.85
C ALA A 148 -9.84 -33.59 -0.53
N MET A 149 -9.20 -32.45 -0.25
CA MET A 149 -9.51 -31.62 0.92
C MET A 149 -10.85 -30.91 0.80
N GLU A 150 -11.17 -30.38 -0.39
CA GLU A 150 -12.49 -29.79 -0.68
C GLU A 150 -13.60 -30.84 -0.53
N TYR A 151 -13.37 -32.06 -1.04
CA TYR A 151 -14.27 -33.18 -0.88
C TYR A 151 -14.50 -33.51 0.60
N TYR A 152 -13.43 -33.73 1.37
CA TYR A 152 -13.52 -33.95 2.82
C TYR A 152 -14.26 -32.82 3.56
N GLN A 153 -13.93 -31.56 3.27
CA GLN A 153 -14.55 -30.41 3.94
C GLN A 153 -16.05 -30.33 3.69
N LYS A 154 -16.49 -30.60 2.46
CA LYS A 154 -17.91 -30.66 2.07
C LYS A 154 -18.61 -31.84 2.74
N LEU A 155 -17.97 -33.01 2.77
CA LEU A 155 -18.50 -34.21 3.41
C LEU A 155 -18.66 -34.02 4.93
N ALA A 156 -17.65 -33.49 5.60
CA ALA A 156 -17.68 -33.19 7.03
C ALA A 156 -18.68 -32.08 7.39
N ALA A 157 -18.94 -31.13 6.49
CA ALA A 157 -19.97 -30.11 6.69
C ALA A 157 -21.39 -30.68 6.56
N SER A 158 -21.62 -31.57 5.58
CA SER A 158 -22.89 -32.30 5.42
C SER A 158 -23.22 -33.12 6.67
N LEU A 159 -22.27 -33.90 7.18
CA LEU A 159 -22.43 -34.70 8.40
C LEU A 159 -22.74 -33.87 9.66
N ARG A 160 -22.18 -32.65 9.79
CA ARG A 160 -22.47 -31.73 10.90
C ARG A 160 -23.86 -31.07 10.79
N SER A 161 -24.43 -31.00 9.59
CA SER A 161 -25.74 -30.39 9.36
C SER A 161 -26.90 -31.32 9.75
N GLU A 162 -26.70 -32.64 9.66
CA GLU A 162 -27.71 -33.65 10.03
C GLU A 162 -27.99 -33.68 11.55
N THR A 163 -27.08 -33.18 12.38
CA THR A 163 -27.19 -33.20 13.85
C THR A 163 -28.06 -32.09 14.48
N PHE A 164 -28.64 -31.16 13.71
CA PHE A 164 -29.44 -30.05 14.26
C PHE A 164 -30.95 -30.29 14.12
N ALA A 165 -31.51 -31.18 14.94
CA ALA A 165 -32.97 -31.31 15.08
C ALA A 165 -33.49 -30.21 16.04
N PRO A 166 -34.48 -29.38 15.67
CA PRO A 166 -35.00 -28.34 16.55
C PRO A 166 -35.81 -28.95 17.69
N THR A 167 -35.43 -28.65 18.94
CA THR A 167 -36.17 -28.97 20.16
C THR A 167 -37.57 -28.33 20.11
N SER A 168 -38.61 -29.12 20.37
CA SER A 168 -40.01 -28.65 20.37
C SER A 168 -40.28 -27.73 21.56
N TYR A 169 -40.67 -26.49 21.29
CA TYR A 169 -41.30 -25.59 22.26
C TYR A 169 -42.62 -25.11 21.64
N GLU A 170 -43.72 -25.23 22.38
CA GLU A 170 -45.08 -24.83 21.97
C GLU A 170 -45.34 -23.34 22.30
N PRO A 171 -45.63 -22.48 21.31
CA PRO A 171 -46.16 -21.15 21.58
C PRO A 171 -47.54 -20.90 20.93
N ASN A 172 -48.21 -19.89 21.48
CA ASN A 172 -49.60 -19.48 21.27
C ASN A 172 -50.00 -19.15 19.80
N LEU A 173 -51.29 -19.36 19.49
CA LEU A 173 -51.87 -19.49 18.14
C LEU A 173 -51.70 -18.29 17.17
N ALA A 174 -51.43 -17.07 17.64
CA ALA A 174 -51.33 -15.86 16.80
C ALA A 174 -49.90 -15.50 16.36
N GLU A 175 -48.87 -15.86 17.14
CA GLU A 175 -47.47 -15.78 16.74
C GLU A 175 -47.05 -16.97 15.86
N ALA A 176 -47.88 -18.02 15.87
CA ALA A 176 -47.68 -19.27 15.16
C ALA A 176 -47.58 -19.09 13.64
N GLU A 177 -48.38 -18.24 12.99
CA GLU A 177 -48.41 -18.12 11.51
C GLU A 177 -47.19 -17.40 10.90
N LYS A 178 -46.62 -16.42 11.60
CA LYS A 178 -45.41 -15.72 11.17
C LYS A 178 -44.16 -16.53 11.52
N ALA A 179 -44.21 -17.25 12.65
CA ALA A 179 -43.18 -18.21 13.05
C ALA A 179 -43.18 -19.47 12.16
N THR A 180 -44.33 -19.97 11.70
CA THR A 180 -44.40 -21.09 10.74
C THR A 180 -43.90 -20.69 9.37
N ARG A 181 -44.28 -19.52 8.83
CA ARG A 181 -43.72 -19.03 7.55
C ARG A 181 -42.21 -18.86 7.59
N LYS A 182 -41.67 -18.34 8.71
CA LYS A 182 -40.22 -18.22 8.92
C LYS A 182 -39.54 -19.59 9.03
N ARG A 183 -40.08 -20.52 9.83
CA ARG A 183 -39.57 -21.89 9.96
C ARG A 183 -39.67 -22.68 8.66
N GLU A 184 -40.72 -22.47 7.87
CA GLU A 184 -40.89 -23.12 6.57
C GLU A 184 -39.91 -22.55 5.55
N ALA A 185 -39.66 -21.24 5.55
CA ALA A 185 -38.61 -20.63 4.73
C ALA A 185 -37.20 -21.10 5.14
N GLU A 186 -36.93 -21.18 6.45
CA GLU A 186 -35.68 -21.75 6.99
C GLU A 186 -35.51 -23.22 6.60
N ARG A 187 -36.60 -24.01 6.64
CA ARG A 187 -36.61 -25.41 6.22
C ARG A 187 -36.38 -25.57 4.71
N ARG A 188 -37.04 -24.76 3.88
CA ARG A 188 -36.81 -24.73 2.42
C ARG A 188 -35.37 -24.34 2.09
N HIS A 189 -34.85 -23.31 2.75
CA HIS A 189 -33.46 -22.88 2.58
C HIS A 189 -32.46 -23.97 3.04
N ALA A 190 -32.76 -24.69 4.13
CA ALA A 190 -31.95 -25.81 4.60
C ALA A 190 -31.95 -26.96 3.58
N PHE A 191 -33.10 -27.34 3.04
CA PHE A 191 -33.20 -28.36 1.98
C PHE A 191 -32.48 -27.95 0.70
N GLU A 192 -32.60 -26.69 0.27
CA GLU A 192 -31.88 -26.19 -0.91
C GLU A 192 -30.36 -26.16 -0.69
N LEU A 193 -29.92 -25.82 0.52
CA LEU A 193 -28.50 -25.84 0.89
C LEU A 193 -27.94 -27.27 0.94
N GLU A 194 -28.73 -28.21 1.46
CA GLU A 194 -28.41 -29.64 1.51
C GLU A 194 -28.29 -30.22 0.09
N ALA A 195 -29.28 -29.95 -0.78
CA ALA A 195 -29.27 -30.38 -2.18
C ALA A 195 -28.04 -29.84 -2.94
N LYS A 196 -27.73 -28.55 -2.79
CA LYS A 196 -26.52 -27.94 -3.37
C LYS A 196 -25.23 -28.52 -2.80
N SER A 197 -25.21 -28.88 -1.52
CA SER A 197 -24.06 -29.50 -0.87
C SER A 197 -23.85 -30.93 -1.38
N LEU A 198 -24.93 -31.69 -1.57
CA LEU A 198 -24.90 -33.04 -2.14
C LEU A 198 -24.44 -33.03 -3.60
N GLU A 199 -24.94 -32.09 -4.42
CA GLU A 199 -24.51 -31.90 -5.80
C GLU A 199 -23.00 -31.60 -5.89
N ALA A 200 -22.50 -30.72 -5.02
CA ALA A 200 -21.07 -30.41 -4.94
C ALA A 200 -20.23 -31.62 -4.51
N VAL A 201 -20.72 -32.43 -3.57
CA VAL A 201 -20.06 -33.69 -3.15
C VAL A 201 -20.02 -34.69 -4.31
N MET A 202 -21.13 -34.89 -5.03
CA MET A 202 -21.20 -35.81 -6.18
C MET A 202 -20.29 -35.37 -7.34
N TYR A 203 -20.23 -34.06 -7.61
CA TYR A 203 -19.30 -33.50 -8.60
C TYR A 203 -17.84 -33.79 -8.23
N LEU A 204 -17.47 -33.64 -6.96
CA LEU A 204 -16.14 -33.94 -6.47
C LEU A 204 -15.84 -35.45 -6.47
N GLU A 205 -16.81 -36.30 -6.13
CA GLU A 205 -16.71 -37.77 -6.22
C GLU A 205 -16.39 -38.20 -7.66
N SER A 206 -17.10 -37.64 -8.64
CA SER A 206 -16.87 -37.91 -10.06
C SER A 206 -15.49 -37.46 -10.52
N ARG A 207 -15.02 -36.28 -10.08
CA ARG A 207 -13.69 -35.77 -10.44
C ARG A 207 -12.53 -36.52 -9.81
N LEU A 208 -12.72 -37.04 -8.59
CA LEU A 208 -11.71 -37.79 -7.85
C LEU A 208 -11.74 -39.30 -8.15
N GLY A 209 -12.72 -39.79 -8.91
CA GLY A 209 -12.89 -41.22 -9.17
C GLY A 209 -13.30 -42.01 -7.93
N VAL A 210 -13.95 -41.36 -6.96
CA VAL A 210 -14.38 -41.99 -5.71
C VAL A 210 -15.62 -42.84 -5.97
N VAL A 211 -15.48 -44.16 -5.86
CA VAL A 211 -16.57 -45.12 -6.08
C VAL A 211 -17.47 -45.24 -4.85
N ASN A 212 -16.87 -45.22 -3.65
CA ASN A 212 -17.57 -45.30 -2.38
C ASN A 212 -17.33 -44.01 -1.59
N ARG A 213 -18.41 -43.37 -1.16
CA ARG A 213 -18.36 -42.16 -0.34
C ARG A 213 -17.59 -42.41 0.96
N TRP A 214 -16.64 -41.53 1.26
CA TRP A 214 -15.81 -41.65 2.48
C TRP A 214 -16.66 -41.60 3.75
N LYS A 215 -16.28 -42.37 4.75
CA LYS A 215 -16.92 -42.36 6.08
C LYS A 215 -15.95 -41.93 7.17
N PRO A 216 -16.45 -41.34 8.27
CA PRO A 216 -15.62 -41.05 9.43
C PRO A 216 -14.87 -42.30 9.92
N GLY A 217 -13.53 -42.23 9.94
CA GLY A 217 -12.66 -43.31 10.39
C GLY A 217 -12.04 -44.18 9.29
N GLU A 218 -12.43 -44.00 8.02
CA GLU A 218 -11.75 -44.63 6.88
C GLU A 218 -10.36 -44.00 6.64
N PRO A 219 -9.39 -44.75 6.07
CA PRO A 219 -8.03 -44.24 5.90
C PRO A 219 -7.97 -42.97 5.05
N GLU A 220 -8.75 -42.90 3.96
CA GLU A 220 -8.83 -41.73 3.09
C GLU A 220 -9.45 -40.52 3.82
N TRP A 221 -10.42 -40.77 4.70
CA TRP A 221 -11.01 -39.72 5.55
C TRP A 221 -10.01 -39.18 6.56
N LEU A 222 -9.26 -40.06 7.23
CA LEU A 222 -8.25 -39.68 8.23
C LEU A 222 -7.08 -38.94 7.60
N GLU A 223 -6.63 -39.38 6.43
CA GLU A 223 -5.57 -38.71 5.65
C GLU A 223 -6.02 -37.32 5.22
N ALA A 224 -7.22 -37.18 4.63
CA ALA A 224 -7.75 -35.88 4.25
C ALA A 224 -8.01 -34.96 5.45
N GLN A 225 -8.44 -35.51 6.59
CA GLN A 225 -8.59 -34.78 7.84
C GLN A 225 -7.24 -34.23 8.33
N ALA A 226 -6.20 -35.06 8.33
CA ALA A 226 -4.85 -34.65 8.72
C ALA A 226 -4.30 -33.57 7.78
N LEU A 227 -4.49 -33.72 6.47
CA LEU A 227 -4.13 -32.72 5.47
C LEU A 227 -4.86 -31.39 5.71
N VAL A 228 -6.17 -31.42 6.01
CA VAL A 228 -6.97 -30.22 6.30
C VAL A 228 -6.53 -29.54 7.58
N GLY A 229 -6.20 -30.31 8.62
CA GLY A 229 -5.59 -29.80 9.85
C GLY A 229 -4.27 -29.10 9.56
N LYS A 230 -3.37 -29.75 8.80
CA LYS A 230 -2.07 -29.22 8.39
C LYS A 230 -2.20 -27.93 7.57
N ARG A 231 -3.12 -27.87 6.60
CA ARG A 231 -3.40 -26.65 5.81
C ARG A 231 -3.96 -25.52 6.67
N ARG A 232 -4.85 -25.82 7.61
CA ARG A 232 -5.38 -24.80 8.53
C ARG A 232 -4.26 -24.21 9.39
N TYR A 233 -3.36 -25.05 9.87
CA TYR A 233 -2.16 -24.62 10.59
C TYR A 233 -1.23 -23.78 9.71
N GLN A 234 -0.89 -24.23 8.51
CA GLN A 234 -0.02 -23.50 7.59
C GLN A 234 -0.60 -22.14 7.20
N ARG A 235 -1.90 -22.05 6.85
CA ARG A 235 -2.57 -20.77 6.56
C ARG A 235 -2.54 -19.81 7.76
N ALA A 236 -2.79 -20.33 8.96
CA ALA A 236 -2.75 -19.53 10.18
C ALA A 236 -1.33 -19.03 10.47
N LEU A 237 -0.32 -19.89 10.22
CA LEU A 237 1.09 -19.56 10.32
C LEU A 237 1.50 -18.49 9.29
N ASP A 238 1.21 -18.69 8.00
CA ASP A 238 1.54 -17.75 6.91
C ASP A 238 0.89 -16.36 7.17
N THR A 239 -0.35 -16.34 7.67
CA THR A 239 -1.07 -15.11 8.03
C THR A 239 -0.41 -14.39 9.21
N LEU A 240 -0.08 -15.14 10.27
CA LEU A 240 0.57 -14.58 11.46
C LEU A 240 1.96 -14.04 11.11
N GLU A 241 2.73 -14.81 10.34
CA GLU A 241 4.04 -14.46 9.81
C GLU A 241 3.99 -13.17 8.99
N GLY A 242 3.11 -13.08 7.99
CA GLY A 242 2.97 -11.88 7.16
C GLY A 242 2.63 -10.62 7.96
N LEU A 243 1.79 -10.74 8.99
CA LEU A 243 1.43 -9.62 9.87
C LEU A 243 2.59 -9.19 10.78
N ILE A 244 3.34 -10.15 11.33
CA ILE A 244 4.49 -9.88 12.21
C ILE A 244 5.64 -9.27 11.41
N VAL A 245 5.95 -9.85 10.25
CA VAL A 245 6.94 -9.32 9.30
C VAL A 245 6.60 -7.87 8.95
N GLY A 246 5.33 -7.59 8.63
CA GLY A 246 4.85 -6.22 8.38
C GLY A 246 5.06 -5.29 9.57
N ARG A 247 4.72 -5.72 10.79
CA ARG A 247 4.90 -4.93 12.03
C ARG A 247 6.37 -4.63 12.30
N LEU A 248 7.26 -5.61 12.17
CA LEU A 248 8.70 -5.45 12.43
C LEU A 248 9.32 -4.40 11.51
N PHE A 249 8.95 -4.40 10.23
CA PHE A 249 9.43 -3.39 9.28
C PHE A 249 8.97 -1.97 9.62
N GLU A 250 7.81 -1.82 10.24
CA GLU A 250 7.31 -0.52 10.66
C GLU A 250 7.95 -0.02 11.93
N LEU A 251 8.19 -0.92 12.90
CA LEU A 251 8.91 -0.60 14.13
C LEU A 251 10.34 -0.17 13.84
N TRP A 252 11.04 -0.90 12.96
CA TRP A 252 12.39 -0.51 12.54
C TRP A 252 12.43 0.92 11.99
N ARG A 253 11.41 1.32 11.20
CA ARG A 253 11.32 2.70 10.69
C ARG A 253 10.84 3.72 11.73
N MET A 254 10.07 3.34 12.74
CA MET A 254 9.70 4.24 13.84
C MET A 254 10.94 4.70 14.62
N ASN A 255 11.95 3.83 14.70
CA ASN A 255 13.23 4.10 15.37
C ASN A 255 14.23 4.87 14.49
N LEU A 256 13.91 5.17 13.22
CA LEU A 256 14.73 6.06 12.40
C LEU A 256 14.45 7.53 12.80
N SER A 257 15.51 8.22 13.23
CA SER A 257 15.54 9.66 13.46
C SER A 257 15.04 10.40 12.20
N ASP A 258 14.22 11.45 12.37
CA ASP A 258 13.56 12.29 11.33
C ASP A 258 12.08 12.03 10.98
N THR A 259 11.34 11.27 11.77
CA THR A 259 9.87 11.25 11.61
C THR A 259 9.21 12.47 12.27
N GLY A 260 8.53 13.32 11.49
CA GLY A 260 7.74 14.45 12.01
C GLY A 260 6.54 13.97 12.87
N TYR A 261 6.10 14.79 13.84
CA TYR A 261 5.08 14.41 14.84
C TYR A 261 3.80 13.77 14.24
N LYS A 262 3.28 14.33 13.13
CA LYS A 262 2.11 13.77 12.44
C LYS A 262 2.37 12.37 11.89
N LEU A 263 3.54 12.14 11.26
CA LEU A 263 3.92 10.84 10.74
C LEU A 263 4.05 9.81 11.88
N ARG A 264 4.61 10.20 13.03
CA ARG A 264 4.65 9.33 14.23
C ARG A 264 3.26 8.93 14.69
N LYS A 265 2.29 9.86 14.69
CA LYS A 265 0.89 9.56 15.05
C LYS A 265 0.24 8.57 14.07
N HIS A 266 0.50 8.70 12.78
CA HIS A 266 0.02 7.75 11.76
C HIS A 266 0.66 6.37 11.92
N ILE A 267 1.98 6.30 12.13
CA ILE A 267 2.70 5.05 12.43
C ILE A 267 2.10 4.39 13.68
N ALA A 268 1.90 5.14 14.77
CA ALA A 268 1.32 4.63 16.00
C ALA A 268 -0.10 4.05 15.79
N LYS A 269 -0.96 4.76 15.04
CA LYS A 269 -2.31 4.27 14.72
C LYS A 269 -2.26 2.98 13.88
N ALA A 270 -1.34 2.92 12.92
CA ALA A 270 -1.16 1.76 12.05
C ALA A 270 -0.62 0.54 12.84
N LEU A 271 0.35 0.76 13.74
CA LEU A 271 0.86 -0.24 14.69
C LEU A 271 -0.25 -0.75 15.62
N GLN A 272 -1.13 0.12 16.11
CA GLN A 272 -2.26 -0.27 16.96
C GLN A 272 -3.24 -1.17 16.20
N ALA A 273 -3.61 -0.79 14.97
CA ALA A 273 -4.50 -1.58 14.13
C ALA A 273 -3.90 -2.96 13.80
N ARG A 274 -2.61 -3.01 13.45
CA ARG A 274 -1.90 -4.28 13.21
C ARG A 274 -1.75 -5.12 14.46
N SER A 275 -1.53 -4.51 15.62
CA SER A 275 -1.45 -5.25 16.89
C SER A 275 -2.75 -6.02 17.17
N LYS A 276 -3.91 -5.43 16.86
CA LYS A 276 -5.20 -6.13 16.95
C LYS A 276 -5.28 -7.29 15.96
N ALA A 277 -4.87 -7.09 14.71
CA ALA A 277 -4.85 -8.14 13.69
C ALA A 277 -3.92 -9.32 14.07
N ILE A 278 -2.74 -9.01 14.63
CA ILE A 278 -1.78 -10.02 15.09
C ILE A 278 -2.36 -10.83 16.24
N ARG A 279 -3.08 -10.22 17.20
CA ARG A 279 -3.76 -10.99 18.26
C ARG A 279 -4.74 -12.00 17.70
N THR A 280 -5.60 -11.57 16.76
CA THR A 280 -6.55 -12.48 16.11
C THR A 280 -5.86 -13.59 15.32
N ALA A 281 -4.78 -13.27 14.61
CA ALA A 281 -3.99 -14.27 13.89
C ALA A 281 -3.25 -15.24 14.83
N LEU A 282 -2.77 -14.75 15.98
CA LEU A 282 -2.13 -15.54 17.02
C LEU A 282 -3.11 -16.54 17.64
N ASP A 283 -4.33 -16.11 17.94
CA ASP A 283 -5.38 -16.99 18.44
C ASP A 283 -5.70 -18.08 17.41
N ALA A 284 -5.86 -17.71 16.14
CA ALA A 284 -6.10 -18.66 15.05
C ALA A 284 -4.95 -19.67 14.88
N TYR A 285 -3.70 -19.20 15.00
CA TYR A 285 -2.51 -20.04 14.98
C TYR A 285 -2.51 -21.02 16.17
N ASN A 286 -2.70 -20.54 17.39
CA ASN A 286 -2.67 -21.38 18.59
C ASN A 286 -3.77 -22.45 18.59
N ILE A 287 -4.96 -22.12 18.07
CA ILE A 287 -6.05 -23.07 17.85
C ILE A 287 -5.65 -24.14 16.83
N ALA A 288 -5.09 -23.74 15.69
CA ALA A 288 -4.68 -24.68 14.65
C ALA A 288 -3.48 -25.53 15.07
N ALA A 289 -2.54 -24.96 15.82
CA ALA A 289 -1.36 -25.64 16.37
C ALA A 289 -1.74 -26.73 17.38
N ALA A 290 -2.72 -26.46 18.24
CA ALA A 290 -3.22 -27.43 19.23
C ALA A 290 -4.04 -28.57 18.58
N ALA A 291 -4.64 -28.32 17.41
CA ALA A 291 -5.47 -29.28 16.70
C ALA A 291 -4.67 -30.30 15.85
N LEU A 292 -3.35 -30.16 15.77
CA LEU A 292 -2.48 -31.10 15.06
C LEU A 292 -2.08 -32.28 15.96
N ASP A 293 -1.75 -33.41 15.32
CA ASP A 293 -1.16 -34.57 15.98
C ASP A 293 0.22 -34.88 15.35
N PRO A 294 1.34 -34.69 16.08
CA PRO A 294 1.42 -34.13 17.43
C PRO A 294 1.15 -32.60 17.46
N PRO A 295 0.68 -32.06 18.61
CA PRO A 295 0.46 -30.61 18.77
C PRO A 295 1.73 -29.79 18.55
N ARG A 296 1.58 -28.59 17.95
CA ARG A 296 2.69 -27.65 17.74
C ARG A 296 2.82 -26.64 18.88
N PRO A 297 4.01 -26.07 19.10
CA PRO A 297 4.22 -25.06 20.14
C PRO A 297 3.30 -23.86 19.95
N GLN A 298 2.61 -23.48 21.03
CA GLN A 298 1.80 -22.27 21.09
C GLN A 298 2.68 -21.05 21.38
N LEU A 299 2.24 -19.90 20.91
CA LEU A 299 2.94 -18.63 21.07
C LEU A 299 2.15 -17.70 22.00
N SER A 300 2.86 -17.00 22.88
CA SER A 300 2.28 -15.93 23.68
C SER A 300 2.39 -14.58 22.97
N TRP A 301 1.54 -13.63 23.36
CA TRP A 301 1.61 -12.26 22.86
C TRP A 301 2.95 -11.59 23.19
N ASP A 302 3.48 -11.83 24.39
CA ASP A 302 4.77 -11.28 24.82
C ASP A 302 5.90 -11.73 23.90
N VAL A 303 5.94 -13.01 23.55
CA VAL A 303 6.90 -13.54 22.58
C VAL A 303 6.78 -12.77 21.27
N VAL A 304 5.58 -12.63 20.71
CA VAL A 304 5.36 -11.94 19.42
C VAL A 304 5.74 -10.46 19.43
N VAL A 305 5.57 -9.75 20.55
CA VAL A 305 5.79 -8.30 20.63
C VAL A 305 7.24 -7.91 20.85
N HIS A 306 8.00 -8.70 21.60
CA HIS A 306 9.36 -8.37 22.06
C HIS A 306 10.44 -8.52 20.98
N TYR A 307 10.14 -9.12 19.83
CA TYR A 307 11.12 -9.24 18.76
C TYR A 307 11.45 -7.88 18.13
N GLY A 308 12.74 -7.58 17.99
CA GLY A 308 13.25 -6.38 17.34
C GLY A 308 13.56 -6.59 15.86
N PHE A 309 13.92 -7.82 15.47
CA PHE A 309 14.30 -8.17 14.10
C PHE A 309 13.68 -9.50 13.63
N LEU A 310 13.55 -9.66 12.31
CA LEU A 310 13.05 -10.90 11.70
C LEU A 310 13.92 -12.11 12.03
N ALA A 311 15.25 -11.93 12.09
CA ALA A 311 16.18 -13.00 12.40
C ALA A 311 15.96 -13.63 13.79
N GLU A 312 15.31 -12.90 14.71
CA GLU A 312 15.02 -13.34 16.07
C GLU A 312 13.71 -14.15 16.14
N PHE A 313 12.90 -14.14 15.07
CA PHE A 313 11.57 -14.74 15.08
C PHE A 313 11.66 -16.25 14.79
N ASP A 314 11.77 -17.06 15.85
CA ASP A 314 11.90 -18.53 15.74
C ASP A 314 10.71 -19.21 15.05
N LEU A 315 9.54 -18.57 15.00
CA LEU A 315 8.38 -19.06 14.26
C LEU A 315 8.67 -19.24 12.75
N LEU A 316 9.61 -18.45 12.19
CA LEU A 316 10.02 -18.57 10.79
C LEU A 316 10.68 -19.91 10.47
N ARG A 317 11.14 -20.68 11.48
CA ARG A 317 11.65 -22.06 11.29
C ARG A 317 10.57 -23.03 10.79
N PHE A 318 9.33 -22.78 11.17
CA PHE A 318 8.19 -23.62 10.83
C PHE A 318 7.46 -23.12 9.57
N SER A 319 7.86 -21.94 9.07
CA SER A 319 7.36 -21.39 7.81
C SER A 319 7.80 -22.24 6.62
N ARG A 320 7.18 -22.00 5.47
CA ARG A 320 7.53 -22.69 4.22
C ARG A 320 8.96 -22.39 3.75
N ARG A 321 9.54 -21.25 4.17
CA ARG A 321 10.89 -20.81 3.81
C ARG A 321 11.52 -20.03 4.96
N ASP A 322 12.56 -20.59 5.59
CA ASP A 322 13.31 -19.88 6.62
C ASP A 322 14.14 -18.73 6.01
N VAL A 323 13.66 -17.50 6.16
CA VAL A 323 14.31 -16.29 5.64
C VAL A 323 15.27 -15.62 6.62
N ARG A 324 15.49 -16.18 7.83
CA ARG A 324 16.32 -15.51 8.86
C ARG A 324 17.79 -15.39 8.46
N ALA A 325 18.26 -16.31 7.64
CA ALA A 325 19.61 -16.28 7.10
C ALA A 325 19.77 -15.21 6.01
N GLU A 326 18.68 -14.81 5.36
CA GLU A 326 18.67 -13.91 4.21
C GLU A 326 19.17 -12.50 4.60
N PRO A 327 20.10 -11.89 3.83
CA PRO A 327 20.65 -10.58 4.16
C PRO A 327 19.60 -9.45 4.24
N TRP A 328 18.57 -9.51 3.40
CA TRP A 328 17.49 -8.51 3.35
C TRP A 328 16.52 -8.59 4.53
N ALA A 329 16.51 -9.71 5.26
CA ALA A 329 15.76 -9.87 6.51
C ALA A 329 16.52 -9.30 7.74
N LYS A 330 17.84 -9.05 7.61
CA LYS A 330 18.69 -8.52 8.67
C LYS A 330 18.73 -6.99 8.63
N GLY A 331 18.81 -6.36 9.80
CA GLY A 331 18.83 -4.90 9.94
C GLY A 331 19.90 -4.20 9.08
N PRO A 332 21.18 -4.61 9.14
CA PRO A 332 22.24 -4.00 8.33
C PRO A 332 22.03 -4.14 6.82
N GLY A 333 21.62 -5.32 6.35
CA GLY A 333 21.35 -5.54 4.93
C GLY A 333 20.17 -4.70 4.43
N ARG A 334 19.11 -4.59 5.23
CA ARG A 334 17.97 -3.73 4.93
C ARG A 334 18.32 -2.25 4.88
N ALA A 335 19.08 -1.76 5.86
CA ALA A 335 19.53 -0.37 5.87
C ALA A 335 20.34 -0.02 4.61
N ALA A 336 21.26 -0.91 4.21
CA ALA A 336 22.05 -0.76 3.00
C ALA A 336 21.19 -0.78 1.73
N MET A 337 20.23 -1.72 1.64
CA MET A 337 19.27 -1.80 0.54
C MET A 337 18.42 -0.53 0.44
N ASP A 338 17.91 -0.04 1.57
CA ASP A 338 17.10 1.16 1.62
C ASP A 338 17.90 2.41 1.18
N GLN A 339 19.15 2.52 1.61
CA GLN A 339 20.05 3.60 1.19
C GLN A 339 20.39 3.50 -0.30
N HIS A 340 20.56 2.28 -0.84
CA HIS A 340 20.80 2.06 -2.26
C HIS A 340 19.65 2.63 -3.12
N PHE A 341 18.40 2.29 -2.81
CA PHE A 341 17.24 2.79 -3.55
C PHE A 341 17.03 4.30 -3.38
N GLU A 342 17.37 4.87 -2.21
CA GLU A 342 17.36 6.33 -2.01
C GLU A 342 18.39 7.04 -2.91
N LEU A 343 19.59 6.47 -3.05
CA LEU A 343 20.61 6.99 -3.97
C LEU A 343 20.15 6.91 -5.44
N LEU A 344 19.50 5.81 -5.85
CA LEU A 344 18.93 5.70 -7.19
C LEU A 344 17.86 6.77 -7.43
N GLY A 345 16.92 6.92 -6.48
CA GLY A 345 15.90 7.96 -6.55
C GLY A 345 16.49 9.38 -6.60
N ALA A 346 17.57 9.66 -5.87
CA ALA A 346 18.25 10.95 -5.93
C ALA A 346 18.89 11.22 -7.31
N LYS A 347 19.51 10.21 -7.93
CA LYS A 347 20.06 10.32 -9.31
C LYS A 347 18.96 10.58 -10.34
N ASP A 348 17.81 9.94 -10.18
CA ASP A 348 16.64 10.15 -11.04
C ASP A 348 16.06 11.56 -10.83
N GLU A 349 15.97 12.03 -9.58
CA GLU A 349 15.48 13.37 -9.26
C GLU A 349 16.38 14.46 -9.87
N ILE A 350 17.71 14.35 -9.77
CA ILE A 350 18.63 15.33 -10.39
C ILE A 350 18.39 15.43 -11.89
N ARG A 351 18.38 14.29 -12.60
CA ARG A 351 18.13 14.26 -14.06
C ARG A 351 16.81 14.91 -14.43
N LYS A 352 15.77 14.68 -13.63
CA LYS A 352 14.46 15.31 -13.82
C LYS A 352 14.53 16.82 -13.55
N LEU A 353 15.15 17.23 -12.44
CA LEU A 353 15.25 18.64 -12.06
C LEU A 353 16.07 19.44 -13.06
N ASP A 354 17.11 18.89 -13.67
CA ASP A 354 17.88 19.54 -14.73
C ASP A 354 16.98 19.97 -15.88
N VAL A 355 16.08 19.08 -16.31
CA VAL A 355 15.10 19.35 -17.36
C VAL A 355 14.03 20.33 -16.88
N GLU A 356 13.47 20.12 -15.69
CA GLU A 356 12.38 20.96 -15.16
C GLU A 356 12.85 22.39 -14.86
N ILE A 357 14.08 22.59 -14.39
CA ILE A 357 14.66 23.92 -14.19
C ILE A 357 14.83 24.64 -15.53
N GLN A 358 15.34 23.95 -16.57
CA GLN A 358 15.46 24.52 -17.91
C GLN A 358 14.09 24.90 -18.50
N ARG A 359 13.10 24.01 -18.36
CA ARG A 359 11.72 24.28 -18.76
C ARG A 359 11.15 25.49 -18.04
N PHE A 360 11.38 25.59 -16.74
CA PHE A 360 10.89 26.71 -15.95
C PHE A 360 11.57 28.04 -16.34
N VAL A 361 12.88 28.03 -16.61
CA VAL A 361 13.59 29.22 -17.11
C VAL A 361 13.07 29.64 -18.48
N THR A 362 12.79 28.68 -19.35
CA THR A 362 12.25 28.93 -20.70
C THR A 362 10.84 29.51 -20.59
N PHE A 363 9.98 28.89 -19.78
CA PHE A 363 8.64 29.38 -19.47
C PHE A 363 8.66 30.84 -19.01
N MET A 364 9.53 31.21 -18.07
CA MET A 364 9.65 32.60 -17.60
C MET A 364 10.01 33.59 -18.70
N LYS A 365 10.88 33.19 -19.64
CA LYS A 365 11.29 34.05 -20.77
C LYS A 365 10.15 34.20 -21.78
N ASP A 366 9.50 33.10 -22.11
CA ASP A 366 8.43 33.06 -23.10
C ASP A 366 7.21 33.83 -22.59
N ASP A 367 6.82 33.63 -21.33
CA ASP A 367 5.69 34.34 -20.72
C ASP A 367 5.92 35.86 -20.68
N GLU A 368 7.13 36.31 -20.30
CA GLU A 368 7.49 37.73 -20.37
C GLU A 368 7.52 38.29 -21.81
N ALA A 369 7.90 37.49 -22.80
CA ALA A 369 7.87 37.90 -24.20
C ALA A 369 6.44 38.02 -24.72
N ILE A 370 5.58 37.03 -24.43
CA ILE A 370 4.16 36.99 -24.78
C ILE A 370 3.43 38.19 -24.18
N LEU A 371 3.63 38.47 -22.89
CA LEU A 371 2.98 39.60 -22.22
C LEU A 371 3.40 40.94 -22.82
N ARG A 372 4.69 41.13 -23.12
CA ARG A 372 5.18 42.35 -23.78
C ARG A 372 4.64 42.49 -25.20
N TYR A 373 4.58 41.40 -25.97
CA TYR A 373 4.01 41.39 -27.30
C TYR A 373 2.53 41.82 -27.28
N HIS A 374 1.72 41.21 -26.41
CA HIS A 374 0.30 41.54 -26.31
C HIS A 374 0.06 42.95 -25.78
N GLU A 375 0.85 43.44 -24.83
CA GLU A 375 0.79 44.83 -24.41
C GLU A 375 0.98 45.79 -25.60
N GLN A 376 2.05 45.59 -26.39
CA GLN A 376 2.35 46.45 -27.54
C GLN A 376 1.29 46.34 -28.64
N ARG A 377 0.80 45.12 -28.91
CA ARG A 377 -0.25 44.90 -29.90
C ARG A 377 -1.53 45.63 -29.52
N LEU A 378 -1.98 45.50 -28.27
CA LEU A 378 -3.20 46.15 -27.78
C LEU A 378 -3.09 47.69 -27.79
N ARG A 379 -1.90 48.24 -27.49
CA ARG A 379 -1.63 49.68 -27.62
C ARG A 379 -1.79 50.15 -29.06
N ARG A 380 -1.29 49.38 -30.04
CA ARG A 380 -1.41 49.70 -31.48
C ARG A 380 -2.84 49.59 -31.98
N GLU A 381 -3.61 48.64 -31.45
CA GLU A 381 -5.03 48.43 -31.76
C GLU A 381 -5.95 49.45 -31.06
N GLY A 382 -5.42 50.38 -30.27
CA GLY A 382 -6.20 51.43 -29.58
C GLY A 382 -6.89 50.98 -28.29
N SER A 383 -6.67 49.74 -27.83
CA SER A 383 -7.24 49.19 -26.60
C SER A 383 -6.38 49.54 -25.37
N VAL A 384 -6.37 50.82 -24.99
CA VAL A 384 -5.45 51.37 -23.99
C VAL A 384 -5.67 50.78 -22.59
N GLU A 385 -6.92 50.60 -22.17
CA GLU A 385 -7.27 50.09 -20.84
C GLU A 385 -6.84 48.63 -20.69
N LEU A 386 -7.11 47.80 -21.71
CA LEU A 386 -6.72 46.40 -21.70
C LEU A 386 -5.19 46.25 -21.77
N ALA A 387 -4.51 47.08 -22.57
CA ALA A 387 -3.05 47.12 -22.59
C ALA A 387 -2.47 47.48 -21.22
N HIS A 388 -3.08 48.44 -20.51
CA HIS A 388 -2.66 48.79 -19.15
C HIS A 388 -2.86 47.62 -18.16
N GLN A 389 -3.94 46.85 -18.27
CA GLN A 389 -4.14 45.63 -17.46
C GLN A 389 -3.09 44.55 -17.76
N VAL A 390 -2.77 44.32 -19.04
CA VAL A 390 -1.70 43.38 -19.44
C VAL A 390 -0.35 43.85 -18.91
N TRP A 391 -0.07 45.15 -18.96
CA TRP A 391 1.15 45.73 -18.39
C TRP A 391 1.24 45.52 -16.88
N LEU A 392 0.16 45.79 -16.13
CA LEU A 392 0.11 45.55 -14.69
C LEU A 392 0.40 44.09 -14.36
N TYR A 393 -0.23 43.17 -15.09
CA TYR A 393 -0.03 41.74 -14.95
C TYR A 393 1.42 41.31 -15.28
N GLY A 394 1.97 41.84 -16.38
CA GLY A 394 3.36 41.61 -16.77
C GLY A 394 4.36 42.13 -15.74
N ARG A 395 4.08 43.27 -15.10
CA ARG A 395 4.91 43.83 -14.03
C ARG A 395 4.93 42.94 -12.79
N GLU A 396 3.79 42.39 -12.39
CA GLU A 396 3.70 41.42 -11.29
C GLU A 396 4.49 40.15 -11.62
N THR A 397 4.27 39.57 -12.80
CA THR A 397 4.97 38.36 -13.27
C THR A 397 6.49 38.54 -13.29
N THR A 398 6.97 39.67 -13.84
CA THR A 398 8.40 39.98 -13.91
C THR A 398 9.03 40.07 -12.51
N ARG A 399 8.29 40.55 -11.50
CA ARG A 399 8.78 40.60 -10.10
C ARG A 399 8.97 39.21 -9.52
N PHE A 400 8.01 38.30 -9.73
CA PHE A 400 8.17 36.90 -9.33
C PHE A 400 9.37 36.26 -10.06
N ASN A 401 9.48 36.47 -11.37
CA ASN A 401 10.56 35.93 -12.20
C ASN A 401 11.93 36.43 -11.77
N ALA A 402 12.06 37.69 -11.35
CA ALA A 402 13.30 38.21 -10.79
C ALA A 402 13.72 37.44 -9.52
N GLY A 403 12.76 37.13 -8.64
CA GLY A 403 12.99 36.28 -7.46
C GLY A 403 13.39 34.86 -7.83
N HIS A 404 12.69 34.25 -8.80
CA HIS A 404 13.01 32.92 -9.32
C HIS A 404 14.42 32.84 -9.90
N ARG A 405 14.78 33.77 -10.79
CA ARG A 405 16.12 33.86 -11.41
C ARG A 405 17.21 33.99 -10.36
N ARG A 406 17.01 34.80 -9.32
CA ARG A 406 17.99 34.95 -8.24
C ARG A 406 18.26 33.62 -7.53
N ARG A 407 17.20 32.86 -7.19
CA ARG A 407 17.33 31.55 -6.52
C ARG A 407 18.02 30.54 -7.43
N LEU A 408 17.64 30.47 -8.70
CA LEU A 408 18.24 29.54 -9.67
C LEU A 408 19.70 29.90 -9.98
N ALA A 409 20.04 31.19 -10.04
CA ALA A 409 21.42 31.64 -10.22
C ALA A 409 22.30 31.28 -9.01
N ASN A 410 21.76 31.23 -7.80
CA ASN A 410 22.47 30.73 -6.63
C ASN A 410 22.68 29.23 -6.70
N LEU A 411 21.69 28.47 -7.19
CA LEU A 411 21.83 27.03 -7.41
C LEU A 411 22.92 26.71 -8.43
N ALA A 412 23.03 27.49 -9.51
CA ALA A 412 24.08 27.31 -10.52
C ALA A 412 25.51 27.52 -9.99
N LYS A 413 25.67 28.09 -8.79
CA LYS A 413 26.95 28.24 -8.08
C LYS A 413 27.20 27.11 -7.08
N ALA A 414 26.24 26.19 -6.91
CA ALA A 414 26.41 25.02 -6.05
C ALA A 414 27.48 24.10 -6.66
N PRO A 415 28.28 23.44 -5.81
CA PRO A 415 29.35 22.53 -6.25
C PRO A 415 28.85 21.30 -6.99
#